data_AF-A0A0C4E8J6-F1
#
_entry.id   AF-A0A0C4E8J6-F1
#
_cell.length_a   1.000
_cell.length_b   1.000
_cell.length_c   1.000
_cell.angle_alpha   90.00
_cell.angle_beta   90.00
_cell.angle_gamma   90.00
#
_symmetry.space_group_name_H-M   'P 1'
#
loop_
_entity.id
_entity.type
_entity.pdbx_description
1 polymer ?
#
loop_
_entity_poly.entity_id
_entity_poly.type
_entity_poly.pdbx_seq_one_letter_code
_entity_poly.pdbx_strand_id
1 'polypeptide(L)'
;MSADPLLPIAPARVKALVLPVGHIRRQRFVSFLERLAAEHVVHLMDISPDTRPNRNMFSPLAFPDGAIFYELATHFPHASHLGLYPFDLYREPMVIIAIADGSEIDNGPVLSKRQSAGGRTTAERNIRSLHQELEELRDQFPKALVHRLVVFDHVEHKDESIPIPEGIVTVPPPQDCKRTTMRTVMCDISSVLLAEMTALAKSFEALPYVDSPGQTSTVRQHNGAAWGGDDATRRSSQIAAPGARSSSASASNRMSMPVLSKGSIGAFGSSSSSPARPSTPVGNALSNMAESEFGSDPPTPEQHAHPPRPGGGPSDNSRSVSQERVQVQGFGSGGFNERWRNKGKCRVTIVTGSLYLMAGRWPDALKELVDGATVARSINDHIWHGKALEMIVVSLILLGWRGIQFQVPTVCLPPPGEKPSAHAATAAAMAAIEAEKNADPNQLKCLRSLQSILPDLVERIVALYSRISAEHLPPLPLAEAIIRFCKLTSALHVCEGRLTDKTLELLVTGNAPGKALTSSPRLTVSPPRTQISWGTSGRRQW
;
A
#
# COMPACT_ATOMS: atom_id res chain seq x y z
N MET A 1 6.81 20.72 9.72
CA MET A 1 7.83 19.64 9.77
C MET A 1 7.21 18.34 9.30
N SER A 2 7.96 17.45 8.63
CA SER A 2 7.42 16.14 8.21
C SER A 2 7.35 15.20 9.40
N ALA A 3 6.26 14.45 9.55
CA ALA A 3 6.17 13.37 10.54
C ALA A 3 7.22 12.29 10.23
N ASP A 4 7.76 11.63 11.27
CA ASP A 4 8.77 10.58 11.12
C ASP A 4 8.19 9.41 10.29
N PRO A 5 8.71 9.15 9.07
CA PRO A 5 8.15 8.17 8.13
C PRO A 5 8.42 6.73 8.54
N LEU A 6 9.24 6.53 9.57
CA LEU A 6 9.58 5.22 10.12
C LEU A 6 8.89 5.01 11.47
N LEU A 7 7.84 5.77 11.82
CA LEU A 7 6.99 5.45 12.97
C LEU A 7 6.23 4.14 12.74
N PRO A 8 5.92 3.36 13.79
CA PRO A 8 5.20 2.09 13.67
C PRO A 8 3.89 2.18 12.89
N ILE A 9 3.16 3.29 12.99
CA ILE A 9 1.91 3.52 12.26
C ILE A 9 2.06 4.00 10.81
N ALA A 10 3.28 4.14 10.27
CA ALA A 10 3.47 4.66 8.91
C ALA A 10 2.64 3.94 7.82
N PRO A 11 2.39 2.61 7.88
CA PRO A 11 1.51 1.93 6.92
C PRO A 11 0.03 2.39 6.93
N ALA A 12 -0.41 3.13 7.95
CA ALA A 12 -1.76 3.70 8.05
C ALA A 12 -1.83 5.17 7.62
N ARG A 13 -0.74 5.77 7.11
CA ARG A 13 -0.72 7.17 6.67
C ARG A 13 -1.08 7.30 5.21
N VAL A 14 -1.83 8.35 4.89
CA VAL A 14 -2.07 8.82 3.53
C VAL A 14 -0.98 9.81 3.15
N LYS A 15 -0.17 9.49 2.14
CA LYS A 15 0.85 10.41 1.65
C LYS A 15 0.23 11.48 0.76
N ALA A 16 0.49 12.75 1.08
CA ALA A 16 0.02 13.90 0.33
C ALA A 16 1.22 14.71 -0.17
N LEU A 17 1.32 14.88 -1.50
CA LEU A 17 2.35 15.70 -2.12
C LEU A 17 1.90 17.16 -2.14
N VAL A 18 2.66 18.03 -1.48
CA VAL A 18 2.38 19.47 -1.39
C VAL A 18 3.28 20.22 -2.35
N LEU A 19 2.69 20.94 -3.30
CA LEU A 19 3.39 21.61 -4.40
C LEU A 19 3.10 23.12 -4.41
N PRO A 20 4.10 24.00 -4.60
CA PRO A 20 3.85 25.40 -4.90
C PRO A 20 3.34 25.55 -6.34
N VAL A 21 2.34 26.40 -6.56
CA VAL A 21 1.85 26.80 -7.90
C VAL A 21 1.74 28.33 -8.00
N GLY A 22 1.77 28.84 -9.23
CA GLY A 22 1.84 30.28 -9.51
C GLY A 22 3.04 30.98 -8.86
N HIS A 23 2.87 32.26 -8.53
CA HIS A 23 3.89 33.05 -7.85
C HIS A 23 3.75 32.92 -6.33
N ILE A 24 4.60 32.11 -5.70
CA ILE A 24 4.66 31.98 -4.24
C ILE A 24 6.11 32.04 -3.73
N ARG A 25 6.34 32.86 -2.70
CA ARG A 25 7.65 33.00 -2.05
C ARG A 25 7.89 31.84 -1.10
N ARG A 26 9.12 31.30 -1.06
CA ARG A 26 9.50 30.15 -0.21
C ARG A 26 9.09 30.32 1.27
N GLN A 27 9.22 31.51 1.84
CA GLN A 27 8.83 31.79 3.22
C GLN A 27 7.32 31.60 3.45
N ARG A 28 6.48 32.09 2.51
CA ARG A 28 5.01 31.93 2.57
C ARG A 28 4.58 30.49 2.31
N PHE A 29 5.20 29.80 1.34
CA PHE A 29 4.95 28.37 1.14
C PHE A 29 5.21 27.54 2.40
N VAL A 30 6.31 27.80 3.12
CA VAL A 30 6.62 27.11 4.39
C VAL A 30 5.58 27.43 5.48
N SER A 31 5.17 28.69 5.66
CA SER A 31 4.16 29.04 6.67
C SER A 31 2.77 28.45 6.36
N PHE A 32 2.43 28.26 5.08
CA PHE A 32 1.19 27.60 4.66
C PHE A 32 1.24 26.09 4.84
N LEU A 33 2.39 25.47 4.53
CA LEU A 33 2.64 24.06 4.84
C LEU A 33 2.55 23.79 6.34
N GLU A 34 3.00 24.71 7.20
CA GLU A 34 2.86 24.61 8.65
C GLU A 34 1.40 24.71 9.12
N ARG A 35 0.58 25.59 8.51
CA ARG A 35 -0.87 25.66 8.76
C ARG A 35 -1.60 24.35 8.39
N LEU A 36 -1.20 23.68 7.31
CA LEU A 36 -1.73 22.36 6.94
C LEU A 36 -1.21 21.25 7.87
N ALA A 37 0.07 21.28 8.23
CA ALA A 37 0.67 20.28 9.12
C ALA A 37 0.11 20.30 10.55
N ALA A 38 -0.47 21.42 11.00
CA ALA A 38 -1.20 21.48 12.26
C ALA A 38 -2.42 20.55 12.28
N GLU A 39 -3.13 20.41 11.15
CA GLU A 39 -4.36 19.61 10.99
C GLU A 39 -4.09 18.30 10.22
N HIS A 40 -2.92 17.68 10.44
CA HIS A 40 -2.50 16.46 9.75
C HIS A 40 -3.26 15.18 10.22
N VAL A 41 -4.06 15.27 11.28
CA VAL A 41 -4.93 14.18 11.75
C VAL A 41 -6.38 14.63 11.61
N VAL A 42 -7.12 13.99 10.71
CA VAL A 42 -8.53 14.31 10.44
C VAL A 42 -9.40 13.20 11.02
N HIS A 43 -10.24 13.51 12.01
CA HIS A 43 -11.14 12.53 12.61
C HIS A 43 -12.35 12.27 11.72
N LEU A 44 -12.75 11.00 11.60
CA LEU A 44 -13.86 10.61 10.71
C LEU A 44 -15.19 11.24 11.16
N MET A 45 -15.39 11.48 12.45
CA MET A 45 -16.57 12.19 12.99
C MET A 45 -16.76 13.62 12.45
N ASP A 46 -15.70 14.28 11.95
CA ASP A 46 -15.78 15.65 11.40
C ASP A 46 -16.08 15.67 9.89
N ILE A 47 -15.94 14.53 9.20
CA ILE A 47 -16.01 14.46 7.75
C ILE A 47 -17.45 14.23 7.31
N SER A 48 -18.00 15.21 6.59
CA SER A 48 -19.27 15.03 5.86
C SER A 48 -19.12 13.96 4.78
N PRO A 49 -20.01 12.95 4.69
CA PRO A 49 -19.93 11.94 3.64
C PRO A 49 -20.19 12.55 2.26
N ASP A 50 -19.50 12.03 1.24
CA ASP A 50 -19.72 12.40 -0.15
C ASP A 50 -21.15 12.03 -0.58
N THR A 51 -21.83 12.96 -1.26
CA THR A 51 -23.24 12.82 -1.66
C THR A 51 -23.43 12.03 -2.96
N ARG A 52 -22.35 11.75 -3.71
CA ARG A 52 -22.40 11.03 -4.98
C ARG A 52 -22.69 9.53 -4.76
N PRO A 53 -23.56 8.91 -5.57
CA PRO A 53 -23.92 7.50 -5.39
C PRO A 53 -22.72 6.55 -5.59
N ASN A 54 -22.82 5.34 -5.02
CA ASN A 54 -21.86 4.23 -5.17
C ASN A 54 -20.43 4.47 -4.63
N ARG A 55 -20.24 5.49 -3.77
CA ARG A 55 -18.96 5.94 -3.20
C ARG A 55 -18.88 5.84 -1.67
N ASN A 56 -19.61 4.88 -1.09
CA ASN A 56 -19.85 4.75 0.35
C ASN A 56 -19.04 3.64 1.06
N MET A 57 -18.13 2.94 0.36
CA MET A 57 -17.34 1.82 0.94
C MET A 57 -16.47 2.28 2.12
N PHE A 58 -15.87 3.47 2.00
CA PHE A 58 -15.05 4.10 3.04
C PHE A 58 -15.82 5.22 3.78
N SER A 59 -17.15 5.09 3.92
CA SER A 59 -17.98 6.13 4.56
C SER A 59 -17.49 6.46 5.98
N PRO A 60 -17.25 7.76 6.30
CA PRO A 60 -16.76 8.17 7.62
C PRO A 60 -17.76 7.84 8.74
N LEU A 61 -19.06 7.87 8.44
CA LEU A 61 -20.14 7.59 9.39
C LEU A 61 -20.14 6.15 9.91
N ALA A 62 -19.51 5.21 9.20
CA ALA A 62 -19.48 3.81 9.59
C ALA A 62 -18.45 3.50 10.70
N PHE A 63 -17.56 4.44 11.03
CA PHE A 63 -16.64 4.35 12.18
C PHE A 63 -16.14 5.76 12.59
N PRO A 64 -16.97 6.59 13.25
CA PRO A 64 -16.64 7.99 13.52
C PRO A 64 -15.43 8.20 14.44
N ASP A 65 -15.09 7.22 15.28
CA ASP A 65 -13.94 7.28 16.20
C ASP A 65 -12.57 7.17 15.50
N GLY A 66 -12.54 6.78 14.23
CA GLY A 66 -11.33 6.65 13.42
C GLY A 66 -10.72 8.00 13.04
N ALA A 67 -9.55 7.94 12.39
CA ALA A 67 -8.87 9.12 11.84
C ALA A 67 -8.01 8.78 10.62
N ILE A 68 -7.90 9.73 9.70
CA ILE A 68 -6.94 9.72 8.59
C ILE A 68 -5.69 10.48 9.05
N PHE A 69 -4.52 9.88 8.87
CA PHE A 69 -3.23 10.50 9.20
C PHE A 69 -2.52 10.92 7.90
N TYR A 70 -2.37 12.22 7.69
CA TYR A 70 -1.68 12.76 6.51
C TYR A 70 -0.16 12.85 6.72
N GLU A 71 0.60 12.32 5.78
CA GLU A 71 2.03 12.58 5.64
C GLU A 71 2.23 13.63 4.53
N LEU A 72 2.34 14.90 4.93
CA LEU A 72 2.61 16.01 4.02
C LEU A 72 4.09 15.99 3.57
N ALA A 73 4.33 15.74 2.29
CA ALA A 73 5.66 15.71 1.68
C ALA A 73 5.79 16.79 0.59
N THR A 74 6.91 17.52 0.58
CA THR A 74 7.22 18.52 -0.45
C THR A 74 8.17 18.00 -1.53
N HIS A 75 8.26 16.67 -1.67
CA HIS A 75 9.11 15.99 -2.64
C HIS A 75 8.40 14.73 -3.13
N PHE A 76 8.57 14.42 -4.41
CA PHE A 76 8.02 13.19 -4.97
C PHE A 76 8.81 11.98 -4.45
N PRO A 77 8.17 10.83 -4.12
CA PRO A 77 8.89 9.66 -3.63
C PRO A 77 9.86 9.11 -4.68
N HIS A 78 10.97 8.54 -4.21
CA HIS A 78 11.94 7.90 -5.10
C HIS A 78 11.33 6.64 -5.76
N ALA A 79 11.78 6.31 -6.97
CA ALA A 79 11.25 5.19 -7.76
C ALA A 79 11.28 3.83 -7.01
N SER A 80 12.24 3.62 -6.10
CA SER A 80 12.31 2.42 -5.26
C SER A 80 11.17 2.30 -4.23
N HIS A 81 10.51 3.40 -3.87
CA HIS A 81 9.31 3.41 -3.03
C HIS A 81 8.05 3.13 -3.88
N LEU A 82 7.97 3.76 -5.06
CA LEU A 82 6.83 3.64 -5.97
C LEU A 82 6.75 2.24 -6.62
N GLY A 83 7.89 1.59 -6.86
CA GLY A 83 7.97 0.20 -7.34
C GLY A 83 7.48 -0.86 -6.34
N LEU A 84 6.98 -0.44 -5.17
CA LEU A 84 6.34 -1.30 -4.18
C LEU A 84 4.80 -1.22 -4.24
N TYR A 85 4.22 -0.39 -5.12
CA TYR A 85 2.78 -0.34 -5.33
C TYR A 85 2.28 -1.63 -6.03
N PRO A 86 1.16 -2.26 -5.60
CA PRO A 86 0.26 -1.87 -4.51
C PRO A 86 0.54 -2.58 -3.17
N PHE A 87 1.67 -3.28 -3.01
CA PHE A 87 2.04 -3.95 -1.76
C PHE A 87 2.23 -2.95 -0.60
N ASP A 88 2.85 -1.80 -0.85
CA ASP A 88 2.98 -0.69 0.10
C ASP A 88 2.23 0.56 -0.42
N LEU A 89 0.89 0.50 -0.42
CA LEU A 89 0.03 1.61 -0.88
C LEU A 89 0.38 2.99 -0.27
N TYR A 90 0.67 3.03 1.02
CA TYR A 90 1.01 4.26 1.78
C TYR A 90 2.22 5.03 1.25
N ARG A 91 3.00 4.47 0.33
CA ARG A 91 4.14 5.14 -0.32
C ARG A 91 3.77 5.98 -1.54
N GLU A 92 2.70 5.62 -2.24
CA GLU A 92 2.22 6.34 -3.42
C GLU A 92 1.46 7.60 -2.96
N PRO A 93 1.75 8.79 -3.50
CA PRO A 93 1.01 10.00 -3.15
C PRO A 93 -0.44 9.89 -3.63
N MET A 94 -1.39 9.75 -2.70
CA MET A 94 -2.82 9.64 -3.02
C MET A 94 -3.51 11.00 -3.14
N VAL A 95 -2.89 12.05 -2.61
CA VAL A 95 -3.43 13.42 -2.64
C VAL A 95 -2.35 14.38 -3.13
N ILE A 96 -2.69 15.27 -4.06
CA ILE A 96 -1.91 16.43 -4.46
C ILE A 96 -2.56 17.67 -3.87
N ILE A 97 -1.83 18.40 -3.03
CA ILE A 97 -2.24 19.69 -2.48
C ILE A 97 -1.36 20.78 -3.11
N ALA A 98 -1.89 21.44 -4.14
CA ALA A 98 -1.28 22.62 -4.70
C ALA A 98 -1.52 23.81 -3.76
N ILE A 99 -0.51 24.66 -3.55
CA ILE A 99 -0.56 25.85 -2.69
C ILE A 99 -0.27 27.09 -3.52
N ALA A 100 -1.22 28.03 -3.52
CA ALA A 100 -1.08 29.34 -4.13
C ALA A 100 -1.10 30.48 -3.10
N ASP A 101 -0.52 31.60 -3.52
CA ASP A 101 -0.46 32.86 -2.79
C ASP A 101 -1.63 33.78 -3.19
N GLY A 102 -2.62 33.94 -2.31
CA GLY A 102 -3.78 34.79 -2.56
C GLY A 102 -3.43 36.28 -2.70
N SER A 103 -2.37 36.76 -2.05
CA SER A 103 -1.97 38.17 -2.12
C SER A 103 -1.38 38.57 -3.48
N GLU A 104 -0.78 37.59 -4.18
CA GLU A 104 -0.24 37.73 -5.53
C GLU A 104 -1.32 37.50 -6.63
N ILE A 105 -2.56 37.11 -6.27
CA ILE A 105 -3.68 36.99 -7.24
C ILE A 105 -4.19 38.36 -7.68
N ASP A 106 -4.44 39.25 -6.71
CA ASP A 106 -5.02 40.57 -6.98
C ASP A 106 -3.96 41.61 -7.34
N ASN A 107 -2.79 41.55 -6.68
CA ASN A 107 -1.72 42.55 -6.81
C ASN A 107 -0.56 42.10 -7.72
N GLY A 108 -0.50 40.81 -8.08
CA GLY A 108 0.57 40.26 -8.89
C GLY A 108 0.38 40.48 -10.40
N PRO A 109 1.43 40.29 -11.21
CA PRO A 109 1.31 40.27 -12.66
C PRO A 109 0.40 39.11 -13.11
N VAL A 110 -0.14 39.21 -14.32
CA VAL A 110 -0.90 38.09 -14.93
C VAL A 110 0.01 36.88 -15.08
N LEU A 111 -0.28 35.81 -14.33
CA LEU A 111 0.54 34.59 -14.21
C LEU A 111 0.92 34.00 -15.58
N SER A 112 -0.06 33.87 -16.47
CA SER A 112 0.13 33.36 -17.83
C SER A 112 -0.71 34.13 -18.83
N LYS A 113 -0.05 35.00 -19.61
CA LYS A 113 -0.70 35.77 -20.70
C LYS A 113 -1.38 34.91 -21.77
N ARG A 114 -1.02 33.62 -21.86
CA ARG A 114 -1.52 32.67 -22.85
C ARG A 114 -2.76 31.90 -22.36
N GLN A 115 -2.80 31.58 -21.06
CA GLN A 115 -3.92 30.87 -20.42
C GLN A 115 -4.97 31.83 -19.81
N SER A 116 -4.65 33.12 -19.65
CA SER A 116 -5.53 34.17 -19.12
C SER A 116 -6.65 34.67 -20.06
N ALA A 117 -6.95 33.97 -21.15
CA ALA A 117 -7.86 34.45 -22.19
C ALA A 117 -9.32 34.51 -21.67
N GLY A 118 -9.85 35.72 -21.48
CA GLY A 118 -11.28 35.96 -21.21
C GLY A 118 -11.69 36.24 -19.76
N GLY A 119 -10.76 36.50 -18.84
CA GLY A 119 -11.11 37.05 -17.51
C GLY A 119 -11.37 38.55 -17.56
N ARG A 120 -12.37 39.05 -16.81
CA ARG A 120 -12.76 40.46 -16.73
C ARG A 120 -11.73 41.25 -15.91
N THR A 121 -11.33 40.72 -14.76
CA THR A 121 -10.33 41.30 -13.85
C THR A 121 -9.00 40.54 -13.92
N THR A 122 -7.91 41.13 -13.39
CA THR A 122 -6.61 40.46 -13.26
C THR A 122 -6.71 39.24 -12.34
N ALA A 123 -7.42 39.37 -11.23
CA ALA A 123 -7.66 38.30 -10.26
C ALA A 123 -8.39 37.10 -10.89
N GLU A 124 -9.45 37.34 -11.67
CA GLU A 124 -10.17 36.28 -12.39
C GLU A 124 -9.27 35.58 -13.43
N ARG A 125 -8.40 36.33 -14.12
CA ARG A 125 -7.41 35.75 -15.04
C ARG A 125 -6.39 34.87 -14.30
N ASN A 126 -5.94 35.29 -13.13
CA ASN A 126 -4.99 34.55 -12.32
C ASN A 126 -5.61 33.27 -11.74
N ILE A 127 -6.86 33.33 -11.23
CA ILE A 127 -7.58 32.14 -10.74
C ILE A 127 -7.77 31.10 -11.86
N ARG A 128 -8.08 31.52 -13.10
CA ARG A 128 -8.17 30.59 -14.24
C ARG A 128 -6.80 30.01 -14.66
N SER A 129 -5.72 30.79 -14.56
CA SER A 129 -4.36 30.28 -14.77
C SER A 129 -4.02 29.18 -13.75
N LEU A 130 -4.32 29.43 -12.47
CA LEU A 130 -4.10 28.45 -11.40
C LEU A 130 -4.96 27.19 -11.55
N HIS A 131 -6.19 27.32 -12.07
CA HIS A 131 -7.01 26.15 -12.43
C HIS A 131 -6.38 25.33 -13.58
N GLN A 132 -5.82 26.00 -14.59
CA GLN A 132 -5.10 25.30 -15.66
C GLN A 132 -3.84 24.59 -15.16
N GLU A 133 -3.09 25.22 -14.24
CA GLU A 133 -1.96 24.56 -13.54
C GLU A 133 -2.42 23.36 -12.70
N LEU A 134 -3.62 23.40 -12.09
CA LEU A 134 -4.19 22.26 -11.38
C LEU A 134 -4.54 21.09 -12.34
N GLU A 135 -5.08 21.36 -13.53
CA GLU A 135 -5.31 20.33 -14.54
C GLU A 135 -3.98 19.75 -15.08
N GLU A 136 -2.96 20.59 -15.31
CA GLU A 136 -1.62 20.10 -15.68
C GLU A 136 -1.00 19.21 -14.59
N LEU A 137 -1.30 19.44 -13.31
CA LEU A 137 -0.91 18.55 -12.20
C LEU A 137 -1.72 17.24 -12.17
N ARG A 138 -2.95 17.21 -12.68
CA ARG A 138 -3.74 15.97 -12.83
C ARG A 138 -3.13 15.06 -13.90
N ASP A 139 -2.71 15.65 -15.02
CA ASP A 139 -2.00 14.93 -16.09
C ASP A 139 -0.62 14.43 -15.65
N GLN A 140 0.11 15.21 -14.83
CA GLN A 140 1.42 14.81 -14.29
C GLN A 140 1.35 13.73 -13.20
N PHE A 141 0.29 13.72 -12.39
CA PHE A 141 0.11 12.79 -11.27
C PHE A 141 -1.21 12.00 -11.37
N PRO A 142 -1.40 11.18 -12.43
CA PRO A 142 -2.68 10.51 -12.71
C PRO A 142 -3.03 9.36 -11.76
N LYS A 143 -2.10 8.96 -10.89
CA LYS A 143 -2.33 7.96 -9.83
C LYS A 143 -2.87 8.55 -8.53
N ALA A 144 -2.71 9.86 -8.31
CA ALA A 144 -3.29 10.50 -7.14
C ALA A 144 -4.81 10.53 -7.29
N LEU A 145 -5.52 10.24 -6.19
CA LEU A 145 -6.98 10.18 -6.16
C LEU A 145 -7.62 11.57 -6.06
N VAL A 146 -6.92 12.51 -5.41
CA VAL A 146 -7.43 13.86 -5.16
C VAL A 146 -6.39 14.90 -5.56
N HIS A 147 -6.80 15.88 -6.35
CA HIS A 147 -6.02 17.06 -6.65
C HIS A 147 -6.80 18.26 -6.16
N ARG A 148 -6.22 19.05 -5.25
CA ARG A 148 -6.85 20.25 -4.69
C ARG A 148 -5.86 21.40 -4.67
N LEU A 149 -6.31 22.57 -5.11
CA LEU A 149 -5.59 23.82 -4.95
C LEU A 149 -6.11 24.58 -3.74
N VAL A 150 -5.23 24.93 -2.82
CA VAL A 150 -5.53 25.78 -1.67
C VAL A 150 -4.87 27.14 -1.88
N VAL A 151 -5.68 28.18 -2.04
CA VAL A 151 -5.26 29.57 -2.19
C VAL A 151 -5.28 30.23 -0.82
N PHE A 152 -4.11 30.56 -0.28
CA PHE A 152 -3.98 31.10 1.07
C PHE A 152 -3.91 32.63 1.10
N ASP A 153 -4.55 33.21 2.11
CA ASP A 153 -4.66 34.64 2.35
C ASP A 153 -5.40 35.39 1.22
N HIS A 154 -6.38 34.74 0.60
CA HIS A 154 -7.28 35.37 -0.37
C HIS A 154 -8.35 36.21 0.35
N VAL A 155 -8.64 37.40 -0.18
CA VAL A 155 -9.65 38.32 0.36
C VAL A 155 -10.75 38.52 -0.68
N GLU A 156 -11.96 38.04 -0.39
CA GLU A 156 -13.10 38.22 -1.29
C GLU A 156 -13.59 39.68 -1.25
N HIS A 157 -13.54 40.35 -2.40
CA HIS A 157 -14.08 41.71 -2.55
C HIS A 157 -15.61 41.65 -2.69
N LYS A 158 -16.33 42.30 -1.76
CA LYS A 158 -17.80 42.26 -1.69
C LYS A 158 -18.52 42.77 -2.94
N ASP A 159 -17.88 43.64 -3.72
CA ASP A 159 -18.44 44.26 -4.91
C ASP A 159 -18.13 43.48 -6.21
N GLU A 160 -17.17 42.53 -6.17
CA GLU A 160 -16.74 41.71 -7.31
C GLU A 160 -16.55 40.24 -6.90
N SER A 161 -17.64 39.46 -6.84
CA SER A 161 -17.53 38.02 -6.59
C SER A 161 -16.92 37.29 -7.79
N ILE A 162 -15.66 36.86 -7.63
CA ILE A 162 -14.97 36.07 -8.66
C ILE A 162 -15.44 34.61 -8.53
N PRO A 163 -15.93 33.97 -9.61
CA PRO A 163 -16.31 32.57 -9.55
C PRO A 163 -15.08 31.69 -9.32
N ILE A 164 -15.07 30.96 -8.20
CA ILE A 164 -14.02 30.00 -7.85
C ILE A 164 -14.35 28.65 -8.51
N PRO A 165 -13.51 28.13 -9.42
CA PRO A 165 -13.69 26.81 -10.03
C PRO A 165 -13.70 25.65 -9.02
N GLU A 166 -14.27 24.51 -9.42
CA GLU A 166 -14.12 23.26 -8.67
C GLU A 166 -12.63 22.87 -8.53
N GLY A 167 -12.30 22.11 -7.48
CA GLY A 167 -10.90 21.78 -7.16
C GLY A 167 -10.12 22.89 -6.47
N ILE A 168 -10.59 24.14 -6.46
CA ILE A 168 -9.97 25.26 -5.73
C ILE A 168 -10.67 25.46 -4.36
N VAL A 169 -9.91 25.85 -3.34
CA VAL A 169 -10.38 26.28 -2.01
C VAL A 169 -9.67 27.57 -1.64
N THR A 170 -10.42 28.60 -1.27
CA THR A 170 -9.88 29.85 -0.73
C THR A 170 -9.79 29.76 0.79
N VAL A 171 -8.66 30.21 1.34
CA VAL A 171 -8.42 30.31 2.78
C VAL A 171 -8.12 31.77 3.08
N PRO A 172 -8.87 32.44 3.97
CA PRO A 172 -8.65 33.84 4.28
C PRO A 172 -7.33 34.07 5.05
N PRO A 173 -6.91 35.34 5.22
CA PRO A 173 -5.75 35.69 6.04
C PRO A 173 -5.87 35.14 7.48
N PRO A 174 -4.76 34.95 8.22
CA PRO A 174 -4.79 34.38 9.56
C PRO A 174 -5.61 35.18 10.59
N GLN A 175 -5.85 36.47 10.32
CA GLN A 175 -6.62 37.38 11.17
C GLN A 175 -8.13 37.08 11.10
N ASP A 176 -8.62 36.65 9.92
CA ASP A 176 -10.03 36.35 9.65
C ASP A 176 -10.33 34.83 9.71
N CYS A 177 -9.28 34.00 9.79
CA CYS A 177 -9.40 32.56 9.99
C CYS A 177 -10.07 32.23 11.33
N LYS A 178 -11.13 31.43 11.29
CA LYS A 178 -11.69 30.78 12.48
C LYS A 178 -10.77 29.63 12.88
N ARG A 179 -10.80 29.24 14.17
CA ARG A 179 -10.07 28.07 14.68
C ARG A 179 -10.31 26.78 13.87
N THR A 180 -11.49 26.63 13.26
CA THR A 180 -11.87 25.46 12.47
C THR A 180 -11.52 25.56 10.99
N THR A 181 -11.09 26.71 10.46
CA THR A 181 -10.94 26.92 9.01
C THR A 181 -10.02 25.88 8.36
N MET A 182 -8.82 25.64 8.91
CA MET A 182 -7.90 24.64 8.36
C MET A 182 -8.45 23.21 8.49
N ARG A 183 -9.11 22.89 9.61
CA ARG A 183 -9.76 21.59 9.83
C ARG A 183 -10.84 21.32 8.79
N THR A 184 -11.67 22.33 8.46
CA THR A 184 -12.68 22.23 7.38
C THR A 184 -12.03 21.91 6.04
N VAL A 185 -10.98 22.64 5.63
CA VAL A 185 -10.25 22.35 4.37
C VAL A 185 -9.73 20.91 4.32
N MET A 186 -9.16 20.42 5.42
CA MET A 186 -8.66 19.04 5.51
C MET A 186 -9.80 18.01 5.53
N CYS A 187 -10.95 18.31 6.14
CA CYS A 187 -12.16 17.46 6.09
C CYS A 187 -12.75 17.37 4.67
N ASP A 188 -12.78 18.48 3.92
CA ASP A 188 -13.27 18.52 2.54
C ASP A 188 -12.38 17.67 1.61
N ILE A 189 -11.05 17.81 1.73
CA ILE A 189 -10.07 16.96 1.03
C ILE A 189 -10.26 15.48 1.41
N SER A 190 -10.50 15.21 2.70
CA SER A 190 -10.71 13.85 3.20
C SER A 190 -12.01 13.21 2.69
N SER A 191 -13.09 13.99 2.58
CA SER A 191 -14.38 13.52 2.05
C SER A 191 -14.24 13.02 0.61
N VAL A 192 -13.60 13.82 -0.26
CA VAL A 192 -13.31 13.43 -1.64
C VAL A 192 -12.38 12.21 -1.68
N LEU A 193 -11.33 12.17 -0.84
CA LEU A 193 -10.41 11.04 -0.77
C LEU A 193 -11.13 9.71 -0.46
N LEU A 194 -11.97 9.66 0.57
CA LEU A 194 -12.72 8.46 0.94
C LEU A 194 -13.67 8.01 -0.18
N ALA A 195 -14.26 8.96 -0.90
CA ALA A 195 -15.11 8.68 -2.06
C ALA A 195 -14.32 8.06 -3.22
N GLU A 196 -13.17 8.63 -3.60
CA GLU A 196 -12.33 8.10 -4.68
C GLU A 196 -11.61 6.80 -4.29
N MET A 197 -11.29 6.59 -3.00
CA MET A 197 -10.79 5.30 -2.49
C MET A 197 -11.77 4.15 -2.76
N THR A 198 -13.08 4.42 -2.81
CA THR A 198 -14.09 3.42 -3.23
C THR A 198 -13.90 2.98 -4.68
N ALA A 199 -13.54 3.90 -5.58
CA ALA A 199 -13.24 3.56 -6.97
C ALA A 199 -11.92 2.78 -7.08
N LEU A 200 -10.89 3.19 -6.32
CA LEU A 200 -9.61 2.48 -6.27
C LEU A 200 -9.76 1.04 -5.75
N ALA A 201 -10.50 0.81 -4.67
CA ALA A 201 -10.77 -0.53 -4.14
C ALA A 201 -11.47 -1.42 -5.17
N LYS A 202 -12.53 -0.92 -5.82
CA LYS A 202 -13.23 -1.62 -6.91
C LYS A 202 -12.30 -1.96 -8.09
N SER A 203 -11.32 -1.10 -8.39
CA SER A 203 -10.32 -1.38 -9.43
C SER A 203 -9.39 -2.54 -9.05
N PHE A 204 -9.04 -2.70 -7.76
CA PHE A 204 -8.30 -3.86 -7.28
C PHE A 204 -9.16 -5.13 -7.21
N GLU A 205 -10.44 -5.02 -6.82
CA GLU A 205 -11.40 -6.14 -6.84
C GLU A 205 -11.63 -6.71 -8.25
N ALA A 206 -11.48 -5.88 -9.28
CA ALA A 206 -11.50 -6.30 -10.68
C ALA A 206 -10.21 -6.98 -11.17
N LEU A 207 -9.10 -6.92 -10.42
CA LEU A 207 -7.85 -7.58 -10.80
C LEU A 207 -7.91 -9.10 -10.51
N PRO A 208 -7.54 -9.97 -11.48
CA PRO A 208 -7.48 -11.41 -11.23
C PRO A 208 -6.28 -11.80 -10.34
N TYR A 209 -5.25 -10.95 -10.28
CA TYR A 209 -4.01 -11.21 -9.55
C TYR A 209 -3.29 -9.89 -9.21
N VAL A 210 -2.52 -9.89 -8.12
CA VAL A 210 -1.64 -8.79 -7.71
C VAL A 210 -0.22 -9.33 -7.58
N ASP A 211 0.73 -8.72 -8.30
CA ASP A 211 2.13 -9.13 -8.28
C ASP A 211 2.82 -8.76 -6.95
N SER A 212 3.85 -9.53 -6.59
CA SER A 212 4.71 -9.19 -5.44
C SER A 212 5.83 -8.24 -5.86
N PRO A 213 6.29 -7.34 -4.98
CA PRO A 213 7.43 -6.48 -5.26
C PRO A 213 8.66 -7.29 -5.66
N GLY A 214 9.47 -6.74 -6.57
CA GLY A 214 10.72 -7.36 -7.00
C GLY A 214 10.57 -8.51 -8.03
N GLN A 215 9.35 -8.95 -8.37
CA GLN A 215 9.19 -9.87 -9.49
C GLN A 215 9.44 -9.15 -10.82
N THR A 216 10.49 -9.57 -11.53
CA THR A 216 10.60 -9.30 -12.97
C THR A 216 9.56 -10.13 -13.70
N SER A 217 8.89 -9.54 -14.69
CA SER A 217 7.70 -10.08 -15.36
C SER A 217 8.02 -11.20 -16.38
N THR A 218 8.75 -12.23 -15.95
CA THR A 218 9.06 -13.44 -16.75
C THR A 218 7.83 -14.31 -17.00
N VAL A 219 6.83 -14.27 -16.12
CA VAL A 219 5.60 -15.07 -16.20
C VAL A 219 4.65 -14.61 -17.32
N ARG A 220 4.75 -13.35 -17.79
CA ARG A 220 3.91 -12.84 -18.89
C ARG A 220 4.20 -13.47 -20.26
N GLN A 221 5.25 -14.29 -20.41
CA GLN A 221 5.53 -14.99 -21.68
C GLN A 221 4.75 -16.31 -21.88
N HIS A 222 4.01 -16.80 -20.88
CA HIS A 222 3.27 -18.08 -20.99
C HIS A 222 1.79 -17.97 -21.39
N ASN A 223 1.23 -16.76 -21.52
CA ASN A 223 -0.10 -16.55 -22.09
C ASN A 223 -0.09 -15.31 -23.01
N GLY A 224 -0.22 -15.54 -24.31
CA GLY A 224 -0.13 -14.49 -25.34
C GLY A 224 -1.35 -13.57 -25.36
N ALA A 225 -1.33 -12.50 -24.58
CA ALA A 225 -2.29 -11.40 -24.65
C ALA A 225 -1.68 -10.07 -24.14
N ALA A 226 -0.63 -9.59 -24.80
CA ALA A 226 -0.03 -8.28 -24.51
C ALA A 226 -0.58 -7.22 -25.47
N TRP A 227 -1.62 -6.49 -25.04
CA TRP A 227 -2.14 -5.32 -25.75
C TRP A 227 -1.60 -4.02 -25.16
N GLY A 228 -0.80 -3.29 -25.95
CA GLY A 228 -0.66 -1.83 -25.91
C GLY A 228 0.18 -1.19 -24.78
N GLY A 229 1.08 -0.28 -25.17
CA GLY A 229 1.79 0.65 -24.27
C GLY A 229 3.31 0.48 -24.32
N ASP A 230 3.99 1.42 -24.96
CA ASP A 230 5.37 1.24 -25.42
C ASP A 230 6.47 1.72 -24.44
N ASP A 231 7.68 1.24 -24.72
CA ASP A 231 9.00 1.77 -24.36
C ASP A 231 9.41 1.95 -22.89
N ALA A 232 9.75 0.83 -22.24
CA ALA A 232 10.69 0.81 -21.12
C ALA A 232 12.07 0.33 -21.60
N THR A 233 12.89 1.28 -22.07
CA THR A 233 14.24 1.04 -22.59
C THR A 233 15.12 0.23 -21.62
N ARG A 234 15.61 -0.93 -22.11
CA ARG A 234 16.63 -1.72 -21.41
C ARG A 234 17.97 -1.00 -21.47
N ARG A 235 18.54 -0.64 -20.30
CA ARG A 235 19.97 -0.64 -19.90
C ARG A 235 20.29 0.55 -18.98
N SER A 236 20.69 0.28 -17.74
CA SER A 236 21.57 1.19 -16.99
C SER A 236 22.36 0.44 -15.93
N SER A 237 23.69 0.36 -16.12
CA SER A 237 24.65 -0.03 -15.08
C SER A 237 26.10 0.31 -15.45
N GLN A 238 26.35 1.45 -16.13
CA GLN A 238 27.69 2.05 -16.17
C GLN A 238 27.60 3.56 -15.96
N ILE A 239 28.25 4.02 -14.88
CA ILE A 239 28.40 5.42 -14.50
C ILE A 239 29.64 5.97 -15.22
N ALA A 240 29.49 7.09 -15.92
CA ALA A 240 30.61 7.91 -16.37
C ALA A 240 30.23 9.40 -16.31
N ALA A 241 31.08 10.21 -15.67
CA ALA A 241 30.85 11.65 -15.52
C ALA A 241 31.21 12.43 -16.80
N PRO A 242 30.60 13.61 -17.06
CA PRO A 242 30.89 14.40 -18.25
C PRO A 242 32.22 15.17 -18.11
N GLY A 243 33.28 14.63 -18.70
CA GLY A 243 34.56 15.31 -18.91
C GLY A 243 34.56 16.16 -20.20
N ALA A 244 35.24 17.31 -20.17
CA ALA A 244 35.21 18.30 -21.24
C ALA A 244 35.94 17.89 -22.53
N ARG A 245 35.59 18.58 -23.64
CA ARG A 245 36.19 18.44 -24.97
C ARG A 245 37.67 18.86 -24.97
N SER A 246 38.55 18.08 -25.60
CA SER A 246 39.63 18.59 -26.47
C SER A 246 40.35 17.49 -27.28
N SER A 247 40.94 17.91 -28.39
CA SER A 247 41.58 17.11 -29.44
C SER A 247 43.05 16.77 -29.18
N SER A 248 43.52 15.63 -29.69
CA SER A 248 44.78 15.52 -30.45
C SER A 248 44.93 14.11 -31.06
N ALA A 249 45.96 13.90 -31.87
CA ALA A 249 46.03 12.83 -32.87
C ALA A 249 47.00 11.67 -32.52
N SER A 250 46.93 10.65 -33.38
CA SER A 250 48.03 9.79 -33.87
C SER A 250 48.34 8.42 -33.20
N ALA A 251 48.53 7.46 -34.11
CA ALA A 251 49.55 6.40 -34.12
C ALA A 251 49.39 5.09 -33.29
N SER A 252 49.03 4.03 -34.03
CA SER A 252 49.85 2.81 -34.25
C SER A 252 49.72 1.55 -33.36
N ASN A 253 49.43 0.43 -34.04
CA ASN A 253 49.93 -0.94 -33.84
C ASN A 253 49.75 -1.68 -32.48
N ARG A 254 49.00 -2.80 -32.50
CA ARG A 254 49.56 -4.18 -32.63
C ARG A 254 48.50 -5.30 -32.77
N MET A 255 48.95 -6.47 -33.19
CA MET A 255 48.16 -7.62 -33.68
C MET A 255 47.91 -8.70 -32.62
N SER A 256 46.77 -9.41 -32.70
CA SER A 256 46.72 -10.89 -32.56
C SER A 256 45.34 -11.50 -32.92
N MET A 257 45.29 -12.28 -34.00
CA MET A 257 44.37 -13.41 -34.27
C MET A 257 45.15 -14.72 -33.94
N PRO A 258 44.55 -15.93 -33.75
CA PRO A 258 43.52 -16.60 -34.58
C PRO A 258 42.44 -17.36 -33.73
N VAL A 259 41.55 -18.25 -34.18
CA VAL A 259 41.47 -19.22 -35.31
C VAL A 259 40.02 -19.40 -35.80
N LEU A 260 39.84 -19.68 -37.10
CA LEU A 260 38.58 -20.10 -37.73
C LEU A 260 38.65 -21.58 -38.14
N SER A 261 37.57 -22.35 -37.98
CA SER A 261 37.39 -23.66 -38.64
C SER A 261 36.42 -23.54 -39.82
N LYS A 262 36.77 -24.13 -40.97
CA LYS A 262 36.09 -23.95 -42.25
C LYS A 262 34.85 -24.84 -42.43
N GLY A 263 33.87 -24.30 -43.14
CA GLY A 263 32.87 -25.05 -43.92
C GLY A 263 32.47 -24.25 -45.16
N SER A 264 32.96 -24.63 -46.34
CA SER A 264 32.62 -24.03 -47.65
C SER A 264 31.16 -24.40 -48.02
N ILE A 265 30.39 -23.69 -48.86
CA ILE A 265 30.60 -23.35 -50.28
C ILE A 265 29.73 -22.10 -50.63
N GLY A 266 30.22 -21.24 -51.56
CA GLY A 266 29.66 -19.91 -51.90
C GLY A 266 28.32 -19.85 -52.66
N ALA A 267 28.04 -18.88 -53.53
CA ALA A 267 28.83 -17.75 -54.01
C ALA A 267 27.94 -16.68 -54.71
N PHE A 268 28.50 -15.48 -54.96
CA PHE A 268 28.01 -14.42 -55.87
C PHE A 268 26.76 -13.59 -55.52
N GLY A 269 26.78 -12.31 -55.96
CA GLY A 269 25.58 -11.62 -56.45
C GLY A 269 25.14 -10.34 -55.72
N SER A 270 25.79 -9.20 -56.00
CA SER A 270 25.21 -7.88 -55.70
C SER A 270 24.24 -7.45 -56.80
N SER A 271 23.05 -6.95 -56.46
CA SER A 271 22.52 -5.65 -56.97
C SER A 271 21.07 -5.34 -56.51
N SER A 272 20.79 -4.03 -56.45
CA SER A 272 19.47 -3.36 -56.39
C SER A 272 18.39 -3.99 -57.30
N SER A 273 17.08 -3.94 -57.05
CA SER A 273 16.24 -2.74 -56.85
C SER A 273 14.77 -3.08 -56.48
N SER A 274 14.05 -2.12 -55.89
CA SER A 274 12.57 -2.09 -55.74
C SER A 274 11.86 -1.78 -57.08
N PRO A 275 10.52 -1.60 -57.17
CA PRO A 275 9.38 -2.11 -56.37
C PRO A 275 8.24 -2.72 -57.25
N ALA A 276 7.29 -3.50 -56.68
CA ALA A 276 5.95 -3.70 -57.29
C ALA A 276 4.86 -4.31 -56.35
N ARG A 277 3.66 -3.72 -56.40
CA ARG A 277 2.33 -4.30 -56.08
C ARG A 277 1.67 -4.75 -57.42
N PRO A 278 0.44 -5.30 -57.52
CA PRO A 278 -0.53 -5.79 -56.51
C PRO A 278 -0.97 -7.27 -56.78
N SER A 279 -1.91 -7.89 -56.04
CA SER A 279 -3.35 -7.98 -56.40
C SER A 279 -4.17 -8.77 -55.36
N THR A 280 -5.47 -8.44 -55.22
CA THR A 280 -6.49 -9.16 -54.40
C THR A 280 -7.31 -10.16 -55.25
N PRO A 281 -8.01 -11.14 -54.64
CA PRO A 281 -9.46 -10.98 -54.29
C PRO A 281 -9.76 -11.46 -52.84
N VAL A 282 -10.75 -10.97 -52.06
CA VAL A 282 -12.24 -10.92 -52.18
C VAL A 282 -12.87 -12.33 -52.25
N GLY A 283 -13.87 -12.75 -51.44
CA GLY A 283 -14.50 -12.20 -50.20
C GLY A 283 -14.35 -13.19 -49.02
N ASN A 284 -15.23 -13.39 -48.03
CA ASN A 284 -16.53 -12.82 -47.57
C ASN A 284 -16.61 -13.05 -46.02
N ALA A 285 -17.28 -12.28 -45.16
CA ALA A 285 -18.72 -11.98 -44.95
C ALA A 285 -19.58 -13.21 -44.53
N LEU A 286 -20.28 -13.28 -43.37
CA LEU A 286 -20.57 -12.31 -42.29
C LEU A 286 -20.95 -13.01 -40.95
N SER A 287 -20.77 -12.27 -39.84
CA SER A 287 -21.51 -12.20 -38.54
C SER A 287 -22.28 -13.37 -37.90
N ASN A 288 -22.18 -13.45 -36.56
CA ASN A 288 -23.02 -14.25 -35.64
C ASN A 288 -23.47 -13.39 -34.42
N MET A 289 -24.59 -13.77 -33.76
CA MET A 289 -25.35 -13.14 -32.62
C MET A 289 -26.64 -12.44 -33.06
N ALA A 290 -27.81 -12.54 -32.39
CA ALA A 290 -28.27 -13.33 -31.22
C ALA A 290 -29.69 -13.91 -31.53
N GLU A 291 -30.40 -14.72 -30.71
CA GLU A 291 -31.13 -14.39 -29.47
C GLU A 291 -31.75 -15.67 -28.82
N SER A 292 -32.51 -15.51 -27.73
CA SER A 292 -33.01 -16.56 -26.81
C SER A 292 -34.55 -16.71 -26.78
N GLU A 293 -35.08 -17.91 -26.48
CA GLU A 293 -36.40 -18.28 -25.86
C GLU A 293 -36.68 -19.80 -26.14
N PHE A 294 -37.56 -20.59 -25.50
CA PHE A 294 -38.18 -20.66 -24.15
C PHE A 294 -38.88 -22.05 -23.97
N GLY A 295 -38.87 -22.65 -22.76
CA GLY A 295 -39.70 -23.82 -22.36
C GLY A 295 -39.33 -25.21 -22.96
N SER A 296 -39.78 -26.37 -22.43
CA SER A 296 -40.43 -26.69 -21.14
C SER A 296 -40.58 -28.22 -20.93
N ASP A 297 -40.12 -28.73 -19.78
CA ASP A 297 -40.63 -29.89 -19.01
C ASP A 297 -40.59 -31.38 -19.51
N PRO A 298 -40.75 -32.39 -18.59
CA PRO A 298 -40.15 -33.76 -18.68
C PRO A 298 -41.23 -34.90 -18.74
N PRO A 299 -41.09 -36.18 -18.27
CA PRO A 299 -39.93 -36.94 -17.73
C PRO A 299 -39.74 -38.43 -18.19
N THR A 300 -38.72 -39.08 -17.59
CA THR A 300 -38.37 -40.53 -17.32
C THR A 300 -39.44 -41.64 -17.50
N PRO A 301 -39.11 -42.97 -17.60
CA PRO A 301 -38.01 -43.64 -16.85
C PRO A 301 -37.33 -44.94 -17.42
N GLU A 302 -36.42 -45.51 -16.59
CA GLU A 302 -36.06 -46.96 -16.49
C GLU A 302 -35.19 -47.62 -17.62
N GLN A 303 -34.38 -48.68 -17.41
CA GLN A 303 -34.19 -49.65 -16.30
C GLN A 303 -32.80 -50.40 -16.37
N HIS A 304 -32.34 -50.97 -15.24
CA HIS A 304 -31.42 -52.16 -15.05
C HIS A 304 -29.96 -52.18 -15.63
N ALA A 305 -28.87 -52.44 -14.87
CA ALA A 305 -28.42 -53.64 -14.09
C ALA A 305 -27.87 -54.80 -14.98
N HIS A 306 -26.78 -55.56 -14.74
CA HIS A 306 -25.77 -55.74 -13.65
C HIS A 306 -24.42 -56.33 -14.24
N PRO A 307 -23.30 -56.44 -13.47
CA PRO A 307 -21.99 -57.06 -13.87
C PRO A 307 -22.00 -58.63 -13.70
N PRO A 308 -20.93 -59.49 -13.87
CA PRO A 308 -19.48 -59.24 -13.63
C PRO A 308 -18.33 -60.14 -14.26
N ARG A 309 -17.06 -59.76 -13.98
CA ARG A 309 -15.86 -60.61 -13.62
C ARG A 309 -15.11 -61.50 -14.68
N PRO A 310 -13.89 -62.06 -14.37
CA PRO A 310 -12.74 -61.97 -15.30
C PRO A 310 -11.96 -63.29 -15.62
N GLY A 311 -10.93 -63.15 -16.48
CA GLY A 311 -9.86 -64.12 -16.82
C GLY A 311 -9.42 -63.88 -18.29
N GLY A 312 -8.21 -64.16 -18.79
CA GLY A 312 -6.90 -64.59 -18.26
C GLY A 312 -5.86 -64.39 -19.40
N GLY A 313 -4.54 -64.35 -19.13
CA GLY A 313 -3.50 -64.11 -20.18
C GLY A 313 -3.12 -65.36 -21.02
N PRO A 314 -1.99 -65.37 -21.77
CA PRO A 314 -0.97 -64.31 -21.95
C PRO A 314 -0.44 -64.11 -23.41
N SER A 315 0.64 -63.31 -23.54
CA SER A 315 1.64 -63.20 -24.63
C SER A 315 1.36 -62.41 -25.93
N ASP A 316 2.31 -61.50 -26.22
CA ASP A 316 2.82 -60.92 -27.49
C ASP A 316 1.82 -60.43 -28.58
N ASN A 317 1.98 -59.24 -29.20
CA ASN A 317 3.25 -58.68 -29.68
C ASN A 317 3.13 -57.20 -30.13
N SER A 318 4.17 -56.39 -29.88
CA SER A 318 4.61 -55.20 -30.64
C SER A 318 3.80 -53.88 -30.67
N ARG A 319 4.57 -52.77 -30.80
CA ARG A 319 4.21 -51.39 -31.19
C ARG A 319 3.51 -50.49 -30.17
N SER A 320 4.35 -49.87 -29.33
CA SER A 320 4.03 -48.63 -28.61
C SER A 320 3.80 -47.46 -29.58
N VAL A 321 2.54 -47.10 -29.81
CA VAL A 321 2.17 -45.77 -30.31
C VAL A 321 1.94 -44.88 -29.09
N SER A 322 2.75 -43.83 -28.96
CA SER A 322 2.58 -42.83 -27.89
C SER A 322 1.27 -42.07 -28.09
N GLN A 323 0.19 -42.57 -27.52
CA GLN A 323 -0.96 -41.73 -27.24
C GLN A 323 -0.56 -40.74 -26.15
N GLU A 324 -0.28 -39.52 -26.59
CA GLU A 324 -0.16 -38.34 -25.75
C GLU A 324 -1.47 -38.16 -24.99
N ARG A 325 -1.57 -38.77 -23.79
CA ARG A 325 -2.60 -38.43 -22.82
C ARG A 325 -2.34 -36.97 -22.42
N VAL A 326 -3.01 -36.06 -23.11
CA VAL A 326 -3.37 -34.75 -22.55
C VAL A 326 -3.96 -35.05 -21.18
N GLN A 327 -3.22 -34.74 -20.13
CA GLN A 327 -3.78 -34.80 -18.78
C GLN A 327 -4.80 -33.67 -18.71
N VAL A 328 -6.07 -34.03 -18.91
CA VAL A 328 -7.22 -33.22 -18.49
C VAL A 328 -7.19 -33.21 -16.97
N GLN A 329 -6.27 -32.43 -16.42
CA GLN A 329 -6.00 -32.36 -15.00
C GLN A 329 -7.15 -31.61 -14.35
N GLY A 330 -8.04 -32.38 -13.75
CA GLY A 330 -9.44 -32.01 -13.58
C GLY A 330 -9.72 -30.75 -12.79
N PHE A 331 -10.95 -30.27 -12.97
CA PHE A 331 -11.66 -29.34 -12.10
C PHE A 331 -11.92 -29.96 -10.70
N GLY A 332 -10.85 -30.32 -9.99
CA GLY A 332 -10.89 -30.75 -8.60
C GLY A 332 -10.60 -29.58 -7.66
N SER A 333 -11.30 -29.53 -6.53
CA SER A 333 -10.93 -28.57 -5.48
C SER A 333 -9.53 -28.91 -4.95
N GLY A 334 -8.63 -27.92 -4.97
CA GLY A 334 -7.19 -28.07 -4.70
C GLY A 334 -6.27 -28.01 -5.92
N GLY A 335 -6.80 -27.85 -7.14
CA GLY A 335 -5.98 -27.72 -8.36
C GLY A 335 -5.07 -26.48 -8.38
N PHE A 336 -3.99 -26.51 -9.19
CA PHE A 336 -3.04 -25.39 -9.34
C PHE A 336 -3.73 -24.05 -9.67
N ASN A 337 -4.71 -24.09 -10.57
CA ASN A 337 -5.53 -22.92 -10.94
C ASN A 337 -6.35 -22.36 -9.77
N GLU A 338 -6.84 -23.22 -8.86
CA GLU A 338 -7.54 -22.76 -7.66
C GLU A 338 -6.58 -22.12 -6.66
N ARG A 339 -5.39 -22.71 -6.43
CA ARG A 339 -4.37 -22.08 -5.59
C ARG A 339 -3.96 -20.72 -6.15
N TRP A 340 -3.81 -20.59 -7.47
CA TRP A 340 -3.47 -19.32 -8.13
C TRP A 340 -4.60 -18.28 -8.02
N ARG A 341 -5.86 -18.68 -8.22
CA ARG A 341 -7.04 -17.82 -8.02
C ARG A 341 -7.17 -17.35 -6.56
N ASN A 342 -7.00 -18.26 -5.60
CA ASN A 342 -7.05 -17.94 -4.17
C ASN A 342 -5.91 -17.00 -3.77
N LYS A 343 -4.73 -17.15 -4.39
CA LYS A 343 -3.59 -16.24 -4.26
C LYS A 343 -3.88 -14.83 -4.79
N GLY A 344 -4.46 -14.72 -5.98
CA GLY A 344 -4.91 -13.44 -6.52
C GLY A 344 -5.92 -12.76 -5.59
N LYS A 345 -6.98 -13.49 -5.20
CA LYS A 345 -8.03 -12.98 -4.31
C LYS A 345 -7.50 -12.56 -2.94
N CYS A 346 -6.66 -13.35 -2.27
CA CYS A 346 -6.19 -12.98 -0.93
C CYS A 346 -5.28 -11.75 -0.93
N ARG A 347 -4.50 -11.54 -1.99
CA ARG A 347 -3.68 -10.33 -2.14
C ARG A 347 -4.54 -9.09 -2.34
N VAL A 348 -5.56 -9.18 -3.19
CA VAL A 348 -6.58 -8.11 -3.35
C VAL A 348 -7.24 -7.80 -2.01
N THR A 349 -7.69 -8.80 -1.25
CA THR A 349 -8.24 -8.61 0.11
C THR A 349 -7.26 -7.88 1.05
N ILE A 350 -5.95 -8.20 1.02
CA ILE A 350 -4.94 -7.53 1.84
C ILE A 350 -4.71 -6.08 1.39
N VAL A 351 -4.74 -5.79 0.08
CA VAL A 351 -4.69 -4.43 -0.47
C VAL A 351 -5.92 -3.62 -0.07
N THR A 352 -7.12 -4.19 -0.13
CA THR A 352 -8.36 -3.55 0.36
C THR A 352 -8.32 -3.31 1.87
N GLY A 353 -7.78 -4.25 2.65
CA GLY A 353 -7.50 -4.05 4.08
C GLY A 353 -6.53 -2.89 4.36
N SER A 354 -5.50 -2.70 3.52
CA SER A 354 -4.61 -1.54 3.58
C SER A 354 -5.33 -0.22 3.28
N LEU A 355 -6.28 -0.22 2.33
CA LEU A 355 -7.11 0.96 2.05
C LEU A 355 -7.99 1.31 3.26
N TYR A 356 -8.65 0.33 3.89
CA TYR A 356 -9.43 0.59 5.11
C TYR A 356 -8.57 1.13 6.25
N LEU A 357 -7.33 0.64 6.40
CA LEU A 357 -6.38 1.10 7.40
C LEU A 357 -6.02 2.58 7.21
N MET A 358 -5.68 2.97 5.96
CA MET A 358 -5.36 4.35 5.58
C MET A 358 -6.58 5.29 5.64
N ALA A 359 -7.78 4.76 5.36
CA ALA A 359 -9.05 5.47 5.46
C ALA A 359 -9.54 5.69 6.91
N GLY A 360 -8.79 5.27 7.93
CA GLY A 360 -9.19 5.41 9.33
C GLY A 360 -10.20 4.36 9.83
N ARG A 361 -10.69 3.46 8.97
CA ARG A 361 -11.68 2.41 9.28
C ARG A 361 -11.01 1.13 9.77
N TRP A 362 -10.32 1.23 10.91
CA TRP A 362 -9.46 0.16 11.43
C TRP A 362 -10.18 -1.15 11.82
N PRO A 363 -11.47 -1.18 12.27
CA PRO A 363 -12.19 -2.44 12.49
C PRO A 363 -12.38 -3.25 11.20
N ASP A 364 -12.73 -2.58 10.11
CA ASP A 364 -12.92 -3.19 8.79
C ASP A 364 -11.59 -3.60 8.17
N ALA A 365 -10.55 -2.77 8.35
CA ALA A 365 -9.18 -3.15 8.03
C ALA A 365 -8.81 -4.44 8.76
N LEU A 366 -9.01 -4.50 10.08
CA LEU A 366 -8.70 -5.68 10.89
C LEU A 366 -9.44 -6.93 10.37
N LYS A 367 -10.71 -6.81 10.01
CA LYS A 367 -11.50 -7.91 9.44
C LYS A 367 -10.92 -8.41 8.10
N GLU A 368 -10.81 -7.54 7.10
CA GLU A 368 -10.32 -7.93 5.77
C GLU A 368 -8.87 -8.46 5.84
N LEU A 369 -8.03 -7.86 6.69
CA LEU A 369 -6.65 -8.31 6.89
C LEU A 369 -6.57 -9.69 7.56
N VAL A 370 -7.47 -10.02 8.49
CA VAL A 370 -7.52 -11.36 9.13
C VAL A 370 -7.96 -12.42 8.12
N ASP A 371 -8.97 -12.13 7.30
CA ASP A 371 -9.42 -13.03 6.22
C ASP A 371 -8.30 -13.25 5.20
N GLY A 372 -7.67 -12.16 4.74
CA GLY A 372 -6.51 -12.18 3.83
C GLY A 372 -5.30 -12.95 4.40
N ALA A 373 -4.93 -12.69 5.66
CA ALA A 373 -3.84 -13.39 6.35
C ALA A 373 -4.11 -14.90 6.47
N THR A 374 -5.34 -15.29 6.77
CA THR A 374 -5.74 -16.70 6.94
C THR A 374 -5.59 -17.47 5.62
N VAL A 375 -6.01 -16.88 4.50
CA VAL A 375 -5.83 -17.49 3.17
C VAL A 375 -4.36 -17.46 2.73
N ALA A 376 -3.65 -16.34 2.89
CA ALA A 376 -2.23 -16.24 2.54
C ALA A 376 -1.39 -17.29 3.29
N ARG A 377 -1.69 -17.53 4.56
CA ARG A 377 -1.07 -18.58 5.37
C ARG A 377 -1.36 -19.98 4.84
N SER A 378 -2.61 -20.31 4.49
CA SER A 378 -2.97 -21.66 4.04
C SER A 378 -2.37 -22.02 2.68
N ILE A 379 -2.19 -21.04 1.79
CA ILE A 379 -1.55 -21.25 0.47
C ILE A 379 -0.03 -21.07 0.47
N ASN A 380 0.58 -20.80 1.63
CA ASN A 380 2.02 -20.50 1.81
C ASN A 380 2.53 -19.26 1.03
N ASP A 381 1.71 -18.20 0.97
CA ASP A 381 2.13 -16.89 0.46
C ASP A 381 2.79 -16.07 1.57
N HIS A 382 4.08 -16.35 1.83
CA HIS A 382 4.76 -15.88 3.04
C HIS A 382 4.92 -14.36 3.11
N ILE A 383 5.22 -13.70 1.99
CA ILE A 383 5.39 -12.24 1.93
C ILE A 383 4.07 -11.55 2.24
N TRP A 384 2.97 -11.98 1.61
CA TRP A 384 1.66 -11.38 1.84
C TRP A 384 1.07 -11.74 3.22
N HIS A 385 1.36 -12.92 3.75
CA HIS A 385 1.03 -13.26 5.14
C HIS A 385 1.77 -12.36 6.14
N GLY A 386 3.08 -12.11 5.95
CA GLY A 386 3.84 -11.15 6.76
C GLY A 386 3.26 -9.73 6.68
N LYS A 387 2.90 -9.30 5.46
CA LYS A 387 2.29 -7.98 5.19
C LYS A 387 0.92 -7.80 5.84
N ALA A 388 0.08 -8.82 5.81
CA ALA A 388 -1.21 -8.80 6.49
C ALA A 388 -1.03 -8.72 8.01
N LEU A 389 -0.11 -9.50 8.59
CA LEU A 389 0.21 -9.46 10.02
C LEU A 389 0.79 -8.10 10.46
N GLU A 390 1.67 -7.47 9.67
CA GLU A 390 2.18 -6.12 9.93
C GLU A 390 1.03 -5.11 10.03
N MET A 391 0.11 -5.12 9.07
CA MET A 391 -1.03 -4.19 9.08
C MET A 391 -2.04 -4.51 10.19
N ILE A 392 -2.24 -5.77 10.57
CA ILE A 392 -3.04 -6.14 11.75
C ILE A 392 -2.43 -5.51 13.01
N VAL A 393 -1.12 -5.59 13.21
CA VAL A 393 -0.45 -4.95 14.36
C VAL A 393 -0.74 -3.45 14.39
N VAL A 394 -0.67 -2.76 13.25
CA VAL A 394 -0.98 -1.32 13.16
C VAL A 394 -2.46 -1.05 13.49
N SER A 395 -3.41 -1.83 12.96
CA SER A 395 -4.83 -1.70 13.30
C SER A 395 -5.09 -1.86 14.80
N LEU A 396 -4.47 -2.85 15.46
CA LEU A 396 -4.64 -3.08 16.90
C LEU A 396 -4.01 -1.96 17.75
N ILE A 397 -2.87 -1.40 17.33
CA ILE A 397 -2.26 -0.23 17.98
C ILE A 397 -3.18 0.99 17.87
N LEU A 398 -3.77 1.25 16.70
CA LEU A 398 -4.65 2.41 16.49
C LEU A 398 -5.99 2.29 17.23
N LEU A 399 -6.61 1.10 17.24
CA LEU A 399 -7.79 0.83 18.08
C LEU A 399 -7.46 1.03 19.56
N GLY A 400 -6.31 0.52 20.02
CA GLY A 400 -5.81 0.73 21.37
C GLY A 400 -5.60 2.21 21.71
N TRP A 401 -5.01 2.98 20.81
CA TRP A 401 -4.78 4.43 20.97
C TRP A 401 -6.05 5.26 21.10
N ARG A 402 -7.17 4.81 20.51
CA ARG A 402 -8.51 5.40 20.73
C ARG A 402 -9.27 4.81 21.91
N GLY A 403 -8.65 3.93 22.71
CA GLY A 403 -9.28 3.27 23.86
C GLY A 403 -10.33 2.22 23.48
N ILE A 404 -10.38 1.80 22.22
CA ILE A 404 -11.40 0.88 21.69
C ILE A 404 -10.99 -0.56 22.00
N GLN A 405 -11.92 -1.32 22.59
CA GLN A 405 -11.67 -2.73 22.92
C GLN A 405 -11.67 -3.59 21.65
N PHE A 406 -10.73 -4.54 21.60
CA PHE A 406 -10.57 -5.48 20.50
C PHE A 406 -10.17 -6.86 21.04
N GLN A 407 -10.33 -7.89 20.21
CA GLN A 407 -9.75 -9.21 20.45
C GLN A 407 -8.52 -9.39 19.55
N VAL A 408 -7.44 -9.93 20.10
CA VAL A 408 -6.26 -10.33 19.32
C VAL A 408 -6.65 -11.50 18.39
N PRO A 409 -6.53 -11.36 17.05
CA PRO A 409 -6.95 -12.41 16.13
C PRO A 409 -6.11 -13.69 16.27
N THR A 410 -6.72 -14.85 16.05
CA THR A 410 -6.04 -16.16 16.15
C THR A 410 -4.92 -16.34 15.12
N VAL A 411 -4.96 -15.63 13.98
CA VAL A 411 -3.87 -15.61 12.99
C VAL A 411 -2.59 -14.94 13.52
N CYS A 412 -2.72 -14.07 14.53
CA CYS A 412 -1.59 -13.49 15.26
C CYS A 412 -0.98 -14.43 16.31
N LEU A 413 -1.61 -15.56 16.62
CA LEU A 413 -1.08 -16.57 17.55
C LEU A 413 -0.18 -17.59 16.83
N PRO A 414 0.71 -18.29 17.56
CA PRO A 414 1.53 -19.36 17.00
C PRO A 414 0.70 -20.47 16.32
N PRO A 415 1.27 -21.19 15.33
CA PRO A 415 0.54 -22.25 14.63
C PRO A 415 0.07 -23.40 15.55
N PRO A 416 -1.18 -23.90 15.42
CA PRO A 416 -1.67 -25.04 16.21
C PRO A 416 -0.90 -26.39 16.05
N GLY A 417 0.07 -26.44 15.15
CA GLY A 417 0.97 -27.59 14.94
C GLY A 417 2.27 -27.52 15.74
N GLU A 418 2.72 -26.33 16.16
CA GLU A 418 3.82 -26.14 17.10
C GLU A 418 3.30 -26.37 18.52
N LYS A 419 2.86 -27.60 18.81
CA LYS A 419 2.41 -27.96 20.16
C LYS A 419 3.57 -27.71 21.12
N PRO A 420 3.44 -26.80 22.10
CA PRO A 420 4.39 -26.72 23.18
C PRO A 420 4.43 -28.10 23.85
N SER A 421 5.60 -28.52 24.33
CA SER A 421 5.65 -29.70 25.21
C SER A 421 4.67 -29.50 26.37
N ALA A 422 4.11 -30.57 26.93
CA ALA A 422 3.15 -30.43 28.03
C ALA A 422 3.71 -29.56 29.17
N HIS A 423 5.02 -29.64 29.42
CA HIS A 423 5.74 -28.79 30.35
C HIS A 423 5.76 -27.31 29.95
N ALA A 424 6.02 -26.98 28.68
CA ALA A 424 5.97 -25.61 28.16
C ALA A 424 4.54 -25.03 28.16
N ALA A 425 3.52 -25.85 27.90
CA ALA A 425 2.12 -25.42 27.99
C ALA A 425 1.73 -25.09 29.45
N THR A 426 2.13 -25.93 30.42
CA THR A 426 1.93 -25.64 31.85
C THR A 426 2.70 -24.40 32.31
N ALA A 427 3.95 -24.24 31.86
CA ALA A 427 4.76 -23.05 32.16
C ALA A 427 4.14 -21.76 31.59
N ALA A 428 3.62 -21.80 30.36
CA ALA A 428 2.91 -20.67 29.76
C ALA A 428 1.60 -20.34 30.51
N ALA A 429 0.86 -21.36 30.95
CA ALA A 429 -0.35 -21.16 31.76
C ALA A 429 -0.02 -20.55 33.15
N MET A 430 1.05 -21.01 33.81
CA MET A 430 1.53 -20.43 35.07
C MET A 430 2.00 -18.98 34.88
N ALA A 431 2.77 -18.70 33.82
CA ALA A 431 3.22 -17.34 33.49
C ALA A 431 2.04 -16.41 33.18
N ALA A 432 0.99 -16.89 32.53
CA ALA A 432 -0.24 -16.13 32.29
C ALA A 432 -0.98 -15.80 33.61
N ILE A 433 -1.03 -16.74 34.56
CA ILE A 433 -1.63 -16.52 35.89
C ILE A 433 -0.80 -15.51 36.70
N GLU A 434 0.52 -15.57 36.65
CA GLU A 434 1.40 -14.59 37.30
C GLU A 434 1.32 -13.21 36.64
N ALA A 435 1.22 -13.15 35.31
CA ALA A 435 1.02 -11.92 34.56
C ALA A 435 -0.32 -11.26 34.90
N GLU A 436 -1.41 -12.02 35.08
CA GLU A 436 -2.71 -11.48 35.49
C GLU A 436 -2.70 -10.99 36.95
N LYS A 437 -1.94 -11.65 37.85
CA LYS A 437 -1.75 -11.17 39.24
C LYS A 437 -0.95 -9.88 39.32
N ASN A 438 0.05 -9.70 38.44
CA ASN A 438 0.90 -8.52 38.37
C ASN A 438 0.37 -7.45 37.39
N ALA A 439 -0.79 -7.68 36.80
CA ALA A 439 -1.39 -6.79 35.81
C ALA A 439 -1.78 -5.44 36.41
N ASP A 440 -1.68 -4.38 35.61
CA ASP A 440 -2.28 -3.12 35.97
C ASP A 440 -3.82 -3.25 35.93
N PRO A 441 -4.55 -2.93 37.01
CA PRO A 441 -6.01 -2.87 36.96
C PRO A 441 -6.50 -1.79 35.98
N ASN A 442 -5.70 -0.75 35.71
CA ASN A 442 -6.05 0.34 34.80
C ASN A 442 -5.72 0.05 33.33
N GLN A 443 -4.92 -0.99 33.04
CA GLN A 443 -4.56 -1.34 31.65
C GLN A 443 -5.62 -2.27 31.04
N LEU A 444 -6.20 -1.84 29.92
CA LEU A 444 -7.19 -2.60 29.15
C LEU A 444 -6.70 -4.02 28.84
N LYS A 445 -7.59 -5.02 29.05
CA LYS A 445 -7.28 -6.44 28.83
C LYS A 445 -6.81 -6.72 27.41
N CYS A 446 -7.37 -6.05 26.40
CA CYS A 446 -6.96 -6.17 25.00
C CYS A 446 -5.49 -5.75 24.78
N LEU A 447 -5.04 -4.66 25.42
CA LEU A 447 -3.65 -4.20 25.38
C LEU A 447 -2.71 -5.17 26.08
N ARG A 448 -3.12 -5.76 27.21
CA ARG A 448 -2.34 -6.81 27.90
C ARG A 448 -2.17 -8.06 27.05
N SER A 449 -3.24 -8.52 26.40
CA SER A 449 -3.18 -9.64 25.45
C SER A 449 -2.32 -9.35 24.22
N LEU A 450 -2.34 -8.12 23.70
CA LEU A 450 -1.47 -7.74 22.59
C LEU A 450 0.00 -7.66 23.02
N GLN A 451 0.28 -7.03 24.16
CA GLN A 451 1.62 -6.89 24.74
C GLN A 451 2.30 -8.25 24.93
N SER A 452 1.57 -9.27 25.40
CA SER A 452 2.14 -10.59 25.69
C SER A 452 2.61 -11.33 24.43
N ILE A 453 2.00 -11.11 23.27
CA ILE A 453 2.38 -11.75 22.00
C ILE A 453 3.26 -10.89 21.10
N LEU A 454 3.42 -9.60 21.40
CA LEU A 454 4.00 -8.63 20.49
C LEU A 454 5.44 -8.94 20.05
N PRO A 455 6.37 -9.38 20.94
CA PRO A 455 7.74 -9.72 20.55
C PRO A 455 7.79 -10.87 19.54
N ASP A 456 7.13 -11.99 19.86
CA ASP A 456 7.09 -13.19 19.04
C ASP A 456 6.38 -12.95 17.69
N LEU A 457 5.33 -12.12 17.70
CA LEU A 457 4.60 -11.71 16.48
C LEU A 457 5.50 -10.87 15.56
N VAL A 458 6.22 -9.91 16.11
CA VAL A 458 7.19 -9.07 15.38
C VAL A 458 8.30 -9.93 14.76
N GLU A 459 8.92 -10.82 15.53
CA GLU A 459 9.97 -11.70 15.05
C GLU A 459 9.45 -12.61 13.92
N ARG A 460 8.23 -13.15 14.07
CA ARG A 460 7.58 -13.97 13.03
C ARG A 460 7.30 -13.18 11.75
N ILE A 461 6.94 -11.89 11.82
CA ILE A 461 6.76 -11.06 10.62
C ILE A 461 8.10 -10.86 9.90
N VAL A 462 9.17 -10.53 10.64
CA VAL A 462 10.52 -10.41 10.07
C VAL A 462 10.95 -11.72 9.41
N ALA A 463 10.73 -12.86 10.07
CA ALA A 463 11.05 -14.19 9.54
C ALA A 463 10.24 -14.55 8.27
N LEU A 464 9.00 -14.06 8.13
CA LEU A 464 8.18 -14.23 6.92
C LEU A 464 8.72 -13.40 5.75
N TYR A 465 9.15 -12.16 6.00
CA TYR A 465 9.77 -11.29 5.00
C TYR A 465 11.18 -11.73 4.60
N SER A 466 11.97 -12.30 5.52
CA SER A 466 13.32 -12.80 5.23
C SER A 466 13.34 -14.21 4.62
N ARG A 467 12.19 -14.88 4.50
CA ARG A 467 12.12 -16.25 3.97
C ARG A 467 12.43 -16.28 2.47
N ILE A 468 13.45 -17.04 2.10
CA ILE A 468 13.77 -17.39 0.73
C ILE A 468 12.57 -18.19 0.16
N SER A 469 11.90 -17.65 -0.86
CA SER A 469 10.76 -18.27 -1.54
C SER A 469 10.84 -18.02 -3.05
N ALA A 470 9.87 -18.50 -3.86
CA ALA A 470 9.81 -18.17 -5.29
C ALA A 470 9.58 -16.66 -5.57
N GLU A 471 9.20 -15.91 -4.54
CA GLU A 471 9.17 -14.46 -4.52
C GLU A 471 10.15 -13.93 -3.47
N HIS A 472 10.81 -12.82 -3.78
CA HIS A 472 11.75 -12.16 -2.89
C HIS A 472 11.35 -10.70 -2.71
N LEU A 473 11.09 -10.31 -1.47
CA LEU A 473 10.84 -8.93 -1.13
C LEU A 473 12.14 -8.12 -1.33
N PRO A 474 12.11 -6.95 -1.99
CA PRO A 474 13.26 -6.06 -2.05
C PRO A 474 13.76 -5.69 -0.64
N PRO A 475 15.05 -5.33 -0.46
CA PRO A 475 15.59 -5.05 0.87
C PRO A 475 14.90 -3.89 1.62
N LEU A 476 14.35 -2.92 0.88
CA LEU A 476 13.80 -1.67 1.44
C LEU A 476 12.59 -1.91 2.38
N PRO A 477 11.48 -2.57 1.96
CA PRO A 477 10.38 -2.93 2.86
C PRO A 477 10.81 -3.65 4.13
N LEU A 478 11.70 -4.66 4.01
CA LEU A 478 12.20 -5.43 5.15
C LEU A 478 12.99 -4.55 6.12
N ALA A 479 13.90 -3.71 5.62
CA ALA A 479 14.69 -2.80 6.45
C ALA A 479 13.81 -1.79 7.19
N GLU A 480 12.83 -1.18 6.51
CA GLU A 480 11.90 -0.25 7.16
C GLU A 480 10.99 -0.94 8.19
N ALA A 481 10.48 -2.14 7.89
CA ALA A 481 9.68 -2.92 8.83
C ALA A 481 10.50 -3.27 10.10
N ILE A 482 11.76 -3.68 9.95
CA ILE A 482 12.68 -3.88 11.08
C ILE A 482 12.83 -2.59 11.90
N ILE A 483 13.02 -1.42 11.28
CA ILE A 483 13.14 -0.16 12.02
C ILE A 483 11.83 0.21 12.75
N ARG A 484 10.67 0.04 12.10
CA ARG A 484 9.34 0.22 12.73
C ARG A 484 9.17 -0.70 13.93
N PHE A 485 9.57 -1.96 13.81
CA PHE A 485 9.49 -2.94 14.89
C PHE A 485 10.50 -2.70 16.01
N CYS A 486 11.72 -2.23 15.71
CA CYS A 486 12.67 -1.77 16.72
C CYS A 486 12.12 -0.56 17.48
N LYS A 487 11.45 0.38 16.83
CA LYS A 487 10.76 1.49 17.51
C LYS A 487 9.57 1.02 18.34
N LEU A 488 8.80 0.04 17.86
CA LEU A 488 7.69 -0.56 18.59
C LEU A 488 8.15 -1.21 19.91
N THR A 489 9.19 -2.04 19.85
CA THR A 489 9.76 -2.68 21.05
C THR A 489 10.53 -1.70 21.94
N SER A 490 11.19 -0.69 21.36
CA SER A 490 11.84 0.38 22.13
C SER A 490 10.86 1.27 22.87
N ALA A 491 9.73 1.64 22.26
CA ALA A 491 8.67 2.38 22.93
C ALA A 491 8.09 1.58 24.10
N LEU A 492 7.84 0.28 23.88
CA LEU A 492 7.39 -0.63 24.93
C LEU A 492 8.42 -0.74 26.07
N HIS A 493 9.72 -0.82 25.75
CA HIS A 493 10.80 -0.78 26.75
C HIS A 493 10.83 0.54 27.52
N VAL A 494 10.81 1.69 26.83
CA VAL A 494 10.82 3.03 27.45
C VAL A 494 9.61 3.24 28.38
N CYS A 495 8.47 2.61 28.07
CA CYS A 495 7.26 2.64 28.90
C CYS A 495 7.15 1.44 29.86
N GLU A 496 8.24 1.10 30.56
CA GLU A 496 8.29 0.09 31.64
C GLU A 496 7.88 -1.34 31.21
N GLY A 497 7.97 -1.64 29.92
CA GLY A 497 7.54 -2.92 29.34
C GLY A 497 6.02 -3.03 29.14
N ARG A 498 5.25 -1.96 29.38
CA ARG A 498 3.77 -1.97 29.37
C ARG A 498 3.20 -1.23 28.16
N LEU A 499 2.16 -1.79 27.54
CA LEU A 499 1.40 -1.13 26.46
C LEU A 499 0.30 -0.25 27.08
N THR A 500 0.66 1.00 27.37
CA THR A 500 -0.16 2.03 28.03
C THR A 500 -0.46 3.18 27.08
N ASP A 501 -1.31 4.13 27.47
CA ASP A 501 -1.62 5.33 26.69
C ASP A 501 -0.35 6.10 26.27
N LYS A 502 0.65 6.23 27.16
CA LYS A 502 1.95 6.85 26.86
C LYS A 502 2.73 6.07 25.80
N THR A 503 2.68 4.74 25.87
CA THR A 503 3.29 3.86 24.87
C THR A 503 2.62 4.08 23.53
N LEU A 504 1.29 4.07 23.49
CA LEU A 504 0.48 4.27 22.28
C LEU A 504 0.68 5.66 21.68
N GLU A 505 0.74 6.71 22.51
CA GLU A 505 1.04 8.08 22.10
C GLU A 505 2.41 8.17 21.42
N LEU A 506 3.46 7.57 22.00
CA LEU A 506 4.79 7.48 21.38
C LEU A 506 4.77 6.71 20.05
N LEU A 507 4.01 5.61 19.96
CA LEU A 507 3.89 4.80 18.73
C LEU A 507 3.17 5.52 17.58
N VAL A 508 2.17 6.34 17.90
CA VAL A 508 1.32 7.05 16.93
C VAL A 508 1.93 8.41 16.53
N THR A 509 2.30 9.21 17.53
CA THR A 509 2.73 10.61 17.35
C THR A 509 4.24 10.78 17.26
N GLY A 510 5.02 9.85 17.84
CA GLY A 510 6.47 9.99 18.01
C GLY A 510 6.89 10.80 19.24
N ASN A 511 5.96 11.31 20.04
CA ASN A 511 6.27 12.09 21.24
C ASN A 511 6.89 11.20 22.33
N ALA A 512 8.19 11.37 22.59
CA ALA A 512 8.89 10.64 23.65
C ALA A 512 8.45 11.11 25.05
N PRO A 513 8.28 10.21 26.04
CA PRO A 513 7.97 10.61 27.40
C PRO A 513 9.14 11.39 28.01
N GLY A 514 8.85 12.56 28.60
CA GLY A 514 9.86 13.48 29.15
C GLY A 514 10.67 12.97 30.35
N LYS A 515 10.46 11.74 30.80
CA LYS A 515 11.22 11.10 31.88
C LYS A 515 12.11 10.00 31.30
N ALA A 516 13.42 10.22 31.33
CA ALA A 516 14.39 9.19 30.97
C ALA A 516 14.31 7.98 31.93
N LEU A 517 14.45 6.77 31.39
CA LEU A 517 14.57 5.56 32.20
C LEU A 517 15.89 5.55 32.98
N THR A 518 15.82 5.24 34.26
CA THR A 518 17.00 5.04 35.14
C THR A 518 17.41 3.57 35.28
N SER A 519 16.68 2.65 34.64
CA SER A 519 16.95 1.20 34.64
C SER A 519 16.31 0.54 33.42
N SER A 520 16.74 -0.67 33.05
CA SER A 520 16.16 -1.44 31.94
C SER A 520 14.98 -2.32 32.41
N PRO A 521 13.72 -1.94 32.13
CA PRO A 521 12.56 -2.76 32.47
C PRO A 521 12.51 -4.05 31.63
N ARG A 522 11.99 -5.11 32.23
CA ARG A 522 11.70 -6.38 31.55
C ARG A 522 10.21 -6.44 31.23
N LEU A 523 9.88 -6.86 30.01
CA LEU A 523 8.52 -6.89 29.41
C LEU A 523 7.44 -7.64 30.23
N THR A 524 7.86 -8.46 31.19
CA THR A 524 6.98 -9.33 31.99
C THR A 524 7.27 -9.31 33.50
N VAL A 525 8.26 -8.54 33.98
CA VAL A 525 8.66 -8.55 35.40
C VAL A 525 8.28 -7.23 36.08
N SER A 526 7.24 -7.31 36.91
CA SER A 526 6.80 -6.24 37.79
C SER A 526 6.71 -6.78 39.22
N PRO A 527 7.26 -6.09 40.24
CA PRO A 527 7.96 -4.81 40.16
C PRO A 527 9.39 -4.93 39.60
N PRO A 528 9.99 -3.84 39.06
CA PRO A 528 11.40 -3.81 38.66
C PRO A 528 12.35 -4.09 39.83
N ARG A 529 13.52 -4.65 39.53
CA ARG A 529 14.52 -5.12 40.53
C ARG A 529 14.92 -4.07 41.58
N THR A 530 14.84 -2.79 41.23
CA THR A 530 15.09 -1.64 42.14
C THR A 530 14.06 -1.56 43.27
N GLN A 531 12.80 -1.88 43.02
CA GLN A 531 11.72 -1.91 44.01
C GLN A 531 11.70 -3.18 44.87
N ILE A 532 12.42 -4.24 44.47
CA ILE A 532 12.56 -5.49 45.25
C ILE A 532 13.49 -5.31 46.48
N SER A 533 14.10 -4.13 46.66
CA SER A 533 15.14 -3.86 47.66
C SER A 533 14.68 -3.61 49.10
N TRP A 534 13.38 -3.76 49.43
CA TRP A 534 12.84 -3.52 50.78
C TRP A 534 12.02 -4.71 51.32
N GLY A 535 12.72 -5.72 51.84
CA GLY A 535 12.10 -6.89 52.50
C GLY A 535 12.95 -7.57 53.57
N THR A 536 14.24 -7.26 53.68
CA THR A 536 15.20 -7.95 54.58
C THR A 536 15.58 -7.13 55.82
N SER A 537 14.62 -6.40 56.41
CA SER A 537 14.75 -5.80 57.74
C SER A 537 13.89 -6.53 58.79
N GLY A 538 13.85 -7.86 58.70
CA GLY A 538 13.43 -8.72 59.81
C GLY A 538 14.51 -8.66 60.89
N ARG A 539 14.28 -7.87 61.93
CA ARG A 539 15.21 -7.72 63.06
C ARG A 539 15.49 -9.08 63.71
N ARG A 540 16.75 -9.34 64.01
CA ARG A 540 17.09 -10.23 65.14
C ARG A 540 16.61 -9.54 66.41
N GLN A 541 15.72 -10.16 67.17
CA GLN A 541 15.59 -9.96 68.62
C GLN A 541 14.73 -11.10 69.21
N TRP A 542 15.41 -11.92 70.01
CA TRP A 542 14.90 -13.00 70.88
C TRP A 542 14.19 -14.17 70.18
#